data_AF-A0A1I4MDW0-F1
#
_entry.id   AF-A0A1I4MDW0-F1
#
_cell.length_a   1.000
_cell.length_b   1.000
_cell.length_c   1.000
_cell.angle_alpha   90.00
_cell.angle_beta   90.00
_cell.angle_gamma   90.00
#
_symmetry.space_group_name_H-M   'P 1'
#
loop_
_entity.id
_entity.type
_entity.pdbx_description
1 polymer ?
#
loop_
_entity_poly.entity_id
_entity_poly.type
_entity_poly.pdbx_seq_one_letter_code
_entity_poly.pdbx_strand_id
1 'polypeptide(L)'
;MLSPFHPLQLALGLVVWFTWFALMYGALATACAVAPPSADQGTLTWINVALLINTIVITGLLLYWASICWRAARAGNKRENTSYLFIAKLGASINLVGAVATFSLGGVVLLLPPCL
;
A
#
# COMPACT_ATOMS: atom_id res chain seq x y z
N MET A 1 3.38 -7.72 -11.06
CA MET A 1 4.69 -7.89 -10.40
C MET A 1 5.72 -8.14 -11.49
N LEU A 2 6.86 -7.45 -11.47
CA LEU A 2 8.00 -7.78 -12.32
C LEU A 2 8.89 -8.84 -11.63
N SER A 3 9.89 -9.38 -12.35
CA SER A 3 10.87 -10.28 -11.74
C SER A 3 11.45 -9.66 -10.45
N PRO A 4 11.59 -10.42 -9.35
CA PRO A 4 12.12 -9.91 -8.07
C PRO A 4 13.52 -9.30 -8.16
N PHE A 5 14.26 -9.65 -9.22
CA PHE A 5 15.62 -9.22 -9.48
C PHE A 5 15.69 -8.02 -10.43
N HIS A 6 14.55 -7.59 -10.99
CA HIS A 6 14.50 -6.47 -11.92
C HIS A 6 14.51 -5.15 -11.13
N PRO A 7 15.40 -4.19 -11.42
CA PRO A 7 15.51 -2.94 -10.66
C PRO A 7 14.21 -2.13 -10.66
N LEU A 8 13.40 -2.23 -11.71
CA LEU A 8 12.09 -1.57 -11.79
C LEU A 8 11.09 -2.06 -10.71
N GLN A 9 11.31 -3.24 -10.11
CA GLN A 9 10.51 -3.72 -8.97
C GLN A 9 10.60 -2.76 -7.76
N LEU A 10 11.71 -2.02 -7.63
CA LEU A 10 11.90 -0.98 -6.61
C LEU A 10 10.94 0.19 -6.81
N ALA A 11 10.78 0.64 -8.06
CA ALA A 11 9.88 1.73 -8.41
C ALA A 11 8.41 1.30 -8.34
N LEU A 12 8.10 0.04 -8.66
CA LEU A 12 6.72 -0.46 -8.73
C LEU A 12 5.98 -0.32 -7.38
N GLY A 13 6.62 -0.70 -6.27
CA GLY A 13 6.03 -0.56 -4.94
C GLY A 13 5.73 0.90 -4.58
N LEU A 14 6.67 1.80 -4.91
CA LEU A 14 6.50 3.23 -4.68
C LEU A 14 5.38 3.83 -5.55
N VAL A 15 5.27 3.43 -6.82
CA VAL A 15 4.21 3.87 -7.72
C VAL A 15 2.85 3.44 -7.22
N VAL A 16 2.70 2.18 -6.78
CA VAL A 16 1.44 1.69 -6.19
C VAL A 16 1.08 2.46 -4.93
N TRP A 17 2.05 2.66 -4.04
CA TRP A 17 1.84 3.43 -2.81
C TRP A 17 1.41 4.87 -3.10
N PHE A 18 2.08 5.54 -4.04
CA PHE A 18 1.75 6.90 -4.44
C PHE A 18 0.36 7.00 -5.08
N THR A 19 0.01 6.02 -5.92
CA THR A 19 -1.32 5.93 -6.54
C THR A 19 -2.40 5.77 -5.48
N TRP A 20 -2.19 4.87 -4.51
CA TRP A 20 -3.10 4.70 -3.39
C TRP A 20 -3.24 5.99 -2.57
N PHE A 21 -2.14 6.68 -2.27
CA PHE A 21 -2.15 7.94 -1.53
C PHE A 21 -2.99 8.99 -2.25
N ALA A 22 -2.74 9.21 -3.55
CA ALA A 22 -3.49 10.17 -4.36
C ALA A 22 -4.98 9.82 -4.42
N LEU A 23 -5.31 8.53 -4.57
CA LEU A 23 -6.69 8.07 -4.58
C LEU A 23 -7.38 8.26 -3.22
N MET A 24 -6.71 7.94 -2.11
CA MET A 24 -7.31 8.08 -0.78
C MET A 24 -7.72 9.51 -0.50
N TYR A 25 -6.79 10.46 -0.62
CA TYR A 25 -7.06 11.86 -0.27
C TYR A 25 -7.88 12.56 -1.36
N GLY A 26 -7.65 12.25 -2.63
CA GLY A 26 -8.42 12.80 -3.75
C GLY A 26 -9.87 12.32 -3.78
N ALA A 27 -10.10 11.01 -3.58
CA ALA A 27 -11.46 10.47 -3.52
C ALA A 27 -12.19 10.93 -2.25
N LEU A 28 -11.50 11.04 -1.11
CA LEU A 28 -12.09 11.58 0.11
C LEU A 28 -12.56 13.03 -0.09
N ALA A 29 -11.67 13.90 -0.60
CA ALA A 29 -11.99 15.31 -0.83
C ALA A 29 -13.17 15.48 -1.81
N THR A 30 -13.16 14.72 -2.91
CA THR A 30 -14.25 14.80 -3.91
C THR A 30 -15.56 14.21 -3.38
N ALA A 31 -15.53 13.07 -2.68
CA ALA A 31 -16.72 12.47 -2.09
C ALA A 31 -17.37 13.38 -1.04
N CYS A 32 -16.56 14.00 -0.17
CA CYS A 32 -17.06 14.97 0.82
C CYS A 32 -17.66 16.22 0.18
N ALA A 33 -17.13 16.69 -0.95
CA ALA A 33 -17.67 17.86 -1.65
C ALA A 33 -18.98 17.56 -2.40
N VAL A 34 -19.12 16.35 -2.96
CA VAL A 34 -20.25 15.99 -3.83
C VAL A 34 -21.40 15.34 -3.06
N ALA A 35 -21.10 14.47 -2.10
CA ALA A 35 -22.09 13.66 -1.39
C ALA A 35 -21.67 13.45 0.08
N PRO A 36 -21.67 14.52 0.90
CA PRO A 36 -21.32 14.42 2.31
C PRO A 36 -22.31 13.46 3.02
N PRO A 37 -21.81 12.49 3.81
CA PRO A 37 -22.66 11.63 4.62
C PRO A 37 -23.32 12.41 5.75
N SER A 38 -24.45 11.92 6.26
CA SER A 38 -25.12 12.56 7.39
C SER A 38 -24.24 12.50 8.65
N ALA A 39 -24.25 13.58 9.44
CA ALA A 39 -23.42 13.69 10.66
C ALA A 39 -23.68 12.54 11.66
N ASP A 40 -24.90 12.00 11.64
CA ASP A 40 -25.35 10.94 12.56
C ASP A 40 -24.72 9.57 12.28
N GLN A 41 -24.13 9.35 11.09
CA GLN A 41 -23.51 8.08 10.72
C GLN A 41 -22.14 7.85 11.38
N GLY A 42 -21.52 8.88 11.95
CA GLY A 42 -20.20 8.78 12.58
C GLY A 42 -19.14 8.24 11.63
N THR A 43 -18.43 7.18 12.03
CA THR A 43 -17.35 6.57 11.24
C THR A 43 -17.81 5.50 10.26
N LEU A 44 -19.03 4.97 10.40
CA LEU A 44 -19.58 3.89 9.57
C LEU A 44 -20.31 4.45 8.33
N THR A 45 -19.54 5.14 7.49
CA THR A 45 -20.04 5.71 6.23
C THR A 45 -19.62 4.85 5.04
N TRP A 46 -20.36 4.94 3.93
CA TRP A 46 -19.98 4.26 2.68
C TRP A 46 -18.60 4.72 2.16
N ILE A 47 -18.22 5.98 2.42
CA ILE A 47 -16.91 6.55 2.09
C ILE A 47 -15.83 5.82 2.88
N ASN A 48 -15.97 5.75 4.21
CA ASN A 48 -15.00 5.09 5.08
C ASN A 48 -14.86 3.59 4.74
N VAL A 49 -15.97 2.91 4.45
CA VAL A 49 -15.95 1.50 4.03
C VAL A 49 -15.18 1.33 2.72
N ALA A 50 -15.43 2.17 1.71
CA ALA A 50 -14.72 2.12 0.43
C ALA A 50 -13.22 2.39 0.57
N LEU A 51 -12.85 3.40 1.36
CA LEU A 51 -11.45 3.76 1.64
C LEU A 51 -10.74 2.66 2.44
N LEU A 52 -11.43 2.01 3.37
CA LEU A 52 -10.89 0.89 4.14
C LEU A 52 -10.64 -0.33 3.23
N ILE A 53 -11.59 -0.66 2.34
CA ILE A 53 -11.42 -1.75 1.37
C ILE A 53 -10.21 -1.46 0.47
N ASN A 54 -10.11 -0.25 -0.08
CA ASN A 54 -8.97 0.17 -0.90
C ASN A 54 -7.63 0.04 -0.12
N THR A 55 -7.61 0.47 1.14
CA THR A 55 -6.45 0.33 2.05
C THR A 55 -6.06 -1.13 2.25
N ILE A 56 -7.02 -2.01 2.54
CA ILE A 56 -6.78 -3.44 2.75
C ILE A 56 -6.22 -4.10 1.48
N VAL A 57 -6.82 -3.80 0.32
CA VAL A 57 -6.38 -4.35 -0.97
C VAL A 57 -4.95 -3.95 -1.28
N ILE A 58 -4.61 -2.67 -1.15
CA ILE A 58 -3.25 -2.19 -1.45
C ILE A 58 -2.23 -2.69 -0.41
N THR A 59 -2.59 -2.70 0.88
CA THR A 59 -1.74 -3.28 1.93
C THR A 59 -1.43 -4.74 1.64
N GLY A 60 -2.46 -5.53 1.31
CA GLY A 60 -2.32 -6.95 0.96
C GLY A 60 -1.43 -7.16 -0.27
N LEU A 61 -1.60 -6.33 -1.31
CA LEU A 61 -0.77 -6.37 -2.51
C LEU A 61 0.70 -6.10 -2.20
N LEU A 62 0.99 -5.07 -1.40
CA LEU A 62 2.35 -4.70 -1.01
C LEU A 62 2.99 -5.77 -0.13
N LEU A 63 2.25 -6.33 0.84
CA LEU A 63 2.71 -7.47 1.65
C LEU A 63 2.99 -8.71 0.80
N TYR A 64 2.13 -9.00 -0.19
CA TYR A 64 2.33 -10.10 -1.12
C TYR A 64 3.64 -9.91 -1.90
N TRP A 65 3.89 -8.73 -2.47
CA TRP A 65 5.14 -8.44 -3.19
C TRP A 65 6.37 -8.47 -2.28
N ALA A 66 6.25 -7.93 -1.06
CA ALA A 66 7.31 -8.01 -0.05
C ALA A 66 7.66 -9.48 0.25
N SER A 67 6.65 -10.33 0.41
CA SER A 67 6.83 -11.76 0.70
C SER A 67 7.55 -12.49 -0.43
N ILE A 68 7.26 -12.15 -1.69
CA ILE A 68 7.91 -12.76 -2.85
C ILE A 68 9.36 -12.32 -2.97
N CYS A 69 9.63 -11.01 -2.83
CA CYS A 69 11.00 -10.50 -2.86
C CYS A 69 11.84 -11.08 -1.72
N TRP A 70 11.24 -11.26 -0.54
CA TRP A 70 11.87 -11.89 0.61
C TRP A 70 12.16 -13.38 0.40
N ARG A 71 11.24 -14.12 -0.23
CA ARG A 71 11.46 -15.53 -0.61
C ARG A 71 12.58 -15.65 -1.65
N ALA A 72 12.60 -14.78 -2.66
CA ALA A 72 13.65 -14.74 -3.68
C ALA A 72 15.02 -14.43 -3.07
N ALA A 73 15.09 -13.47 -2.14
CA ALA A 73 16.31 -13.15 -1.40
C ALA A 73 16.82 -14.31 -0.53
N ARG A 74 15.92 -15.17 -0.01
CA ARG A 74 16.29 -16.37 0.77
C ARG A 74 16.69 -17.57 -0.10
N ALA A 75 16.11 -17.69 -1.29
CA ALA A 75 16.40 -18.78 -2.23
C ALA A 75 17.69 -18.56 -3.05
N GLY A 76 18.12 -17.30 -3.22
CA GLY A 76 19.39 -16.95 -3.84
C GLY A 76 20.56 -17.58 -3.10
N ASN A 77 21.22 -18.57 -3.73
CA ASN A 77 22.29 -19.33 -3.12
C ASN A 77 23.51 -18.41 -2.90
N LYS A 78 24.33 -18.66 -1.86
CA LYS A 78 25.48 -17.81 -1.43
C LYS A 78 26.53 -17.49 -2.52
N ARG A 79 26.40 -18.07 -3.71
CA ARG A 79 27.32 -17.98 -4.86
C ARG A 79 26.79 -17.08 -5.99
N GLU A 80 25.54 -16.63 -5.92
CA GLU A 80 24.91 -15.79 -6.94
C GLU A 80 25.16 -14.30 -6.69
N ASN A 81 25.35 -13.54 -7.79
CA ASN A 81 25.68 -12.10 -7.83
C ASN A 81 25.06 -11.29 -6.69
N THR A 82 25.91 -10.71 -5.83
CA THR A 82 25.55 -9.87 -4.67
C THR A 82 24.52 -8.79 -5.00
N SER A 83 24.55 -8.26 -6.22
CA SER A 83 23.61 -7.25 -6.72
C SER A 83 22.15 -7.74 -6.77
N TYR A 84 21.90 -9.00 -7.13
CA TYR A 84 20.53 -9.55 -7.17
C TYR A 84 19.95 -9.75 -5.77
N LEU A 85 20.78 -10.21 -4.83
CA LEU A 85 20.44 -10.30 -3.42
C LEU A 85 20.12 -8.92 -2.83
N PHE A 86 20.89 -7.90 -3.19
CA PHE A 86 20.64 -6.51 -2.77
C PHE A 86 19.30 -6.01 -3.30
N ILE A 87 19.04 -6.15 -4.60
CA ILE A 87 17.77 -5.72 -5.23
C ILE A 87 16.57 -6.42 -4.58
N ALA A 88 16.64 -7.73 -4.36
CA ALA A 88 15.56 -8.50 -3.75
C ALA A 88 15.28 -8.08 -2.29
N LYS A 89 16.34 -7.84 -1.48
CA LYS A 89 16.19 -7.36 -0.09
C LYS A 89 15.64 -5.93 -0.03
N LEU A 90 16.14 -5.05 -0.90
CA LEU A 90 15.67 -3.68 -0.97
C LEU A 90 14.21 -3.62 -1.44
N GLY A 91 13.86 -4.41 -2.47
CA GLY A 91 12.48 -4.56 -2.94
C GLY A 91 11.54 -5.08 -1.85
N ALA A 92 11.97 -6.08 -1.07
CA ALA A 92 11.19 -6.56 0.08
C ALA A 92 10.96 -5.47 1.13
N SER A 93 12.01 -4.70 1.45
CA SER A 93 11.96 -3.65 2.46
C SER A 93 11.05 -2.49 2.04
N ILE A 94 11.17 -2.01 0.79
CA ILE A 94 10.35 -0.92 0.25
C ILE A 94 8.86 -1.30 0.27
N ASN A 95 8.53 -2.49 -0.22
CA ASN A 95 7.13 -2.94 -0.25
C ASN A 95 6.58 -3.13 1.18
N LEU A 96 7.39 -3.61 2.12
CA LEU A 96 6.99 -3.76 3.52
C LEU A 96 6.73 -2.39 4.18
N VAL A 97 7.64 -1.43 4.00
CA VAL A 97 7.46 -0.05 4.50
C VAL A 97 6.21 0.58 3.87
N GLY A 98 6.01 0.41 2.57
CA GLY A 98 4.81 0.85 1.88
C GLY A 98 3.54 0.26 2.50
N ALA A 99 3.53 -1.06 2.76
CA ALA A 99 2.39 -1.72 3.39
C ALA A 99 2.09 -1.18 4.79
N VAL A 100 3.13 -1.00 5.62
CA VAL A 100 2.98 -0.46 6.99
C VAL A 100 2.46 0.97 6.95
N ALA A 101 3.00 1.81 6.05
CA ALA A 101 2.55 3.19 5.89
C ALA A 101 1.09 3.24 5.41
N THR A 102 0.74 2.47 4.37
CA THR A 102 -0.63 2.35 3.86
C THR A 102 -1.61 1.92 4.95
N PHE A 103 -1.29 0.87 5.69
CA PHE A 103 -2.15 0.37 6.76
C PHE A 103 -2.32 1.38 7.90
N SER A 104 -1.22 2.02 8.33
CA SER A 104 -1.26 2.98 9.44
C SER A 104 -2.06 4.23 9.08
N LEU A 105 -1.83 4.78 7.88
CA LEU A 105 -2.53 5.97 7.40
C LEU A 105 -3.99 5.68 7.07
N GLY A 106 -4.27 4.58 6.36
CA GLY A 106 -5.64 4.19 6.04
C GLY A 106 -6.43 3.72 7.26
N GLY A 107 -5.77 3.27 8.32
CA GLY A 107 -6.41 2.90 9.59
C GLY A 107 -7.10 4.07 10.29
N VAL A 108 -6.68 5.30 10.03
CA VAL A 108 -7.31 6.52 10.60
C VAL A 108 -8.79 6.64 10.20
N VAL A 109 -9.19 6.05 9.08
CA VAL A 109 -10.58 5.96 8.60
C VAL A 109 -11.51 5.25 9.61
N LEU A 110 -10.97 4.40 10.49
CA LEU A 110 -11.74 3.75 11.55
C LEU A 110 -11.98 4.65 12.77
N LEU A 111 -11.18 5.71 12.93
CA LEU A 111 -11.17 6.58 14.10
C LEU A 111 -11.90 7.90 13.88
N LEU A 112 -11.88 8.40 12.64
CA LEU A 112 -12.42 9.73 12.30
C LEU A 112 -13.58 9.62 11.29
N PRO A 113 -14.60 10.50 11.40
CA PRO A 113 -15.58 10.66 10.33
C PRO A 113 -14.88 11.19 9.07
N PRO A 114 -15.38 10.85 7.85
CA PRO A 114 -14.69 11.16 6.60
C PRO A 114 -14.58 12.66 6.32
N CYS A 115 -15.63 13.40 6.64
CA CYS A 115 -15.75 14.82 6.32
C CYS A 115 -15.78 15.58 7.63
N LEU A 116 -14.67 16.27 7.92
CA LEU A 116 -14.54 17.22 9.03
C LEU A 116 -14.86 18.64 8.54
#